data_AF-A0A963CTN5-F1
#
_entry.id   AF-A0A963CTN5-F1
#
_cell.length_a   1.000
_cell.length_b   1.000
_cell.length_c   1.000
_cell.angle_alpha   90.00
_cell.angle_beta   90.00
_cell.angle_gamma   90.00
#
_symmetry.space_group_name_H-M   'P 1'
#
loop_
_entity.id
_entity.type
_entity.pdbx_description
1 polymer ?
#
loop_
_entity_poly.entity_id
_entity_poly.type
_entity_poly.pdbx_seq_one_letter_code
_entity_poly.pdbx_strand_id
1 'polypeptide(L)'
;DCPTVAALKRAVQQDVDTKVRFVAAFFAAAEQAGDSGKAVEDLRVEKEYLELLHLLLRLAPVYRDAAAQNPQRVLDLFDGTRALHSATRLTQFLAAADVLWPALNQTRGFLVQALESVTAVTPNALQHTGVQGAELGRMLRQERLKVVAALAEKAGTG
;
A
#
# COMPACT_ATOMS: atom_id res chain seq x y z
N ASP A 1 15.40 1.98 21.94
CA ASP A 1 15.73 0.99 20.90
C ASP A 1 16.00 1.64 19.56
N CYS A 2 16.97 1.12 18.81
CA CYS A 2 17.16 1.48 17.40
C CYS A 2 15.85 1.19 16.62
N PRO A 3 15.35 2.10 15.75
CA PRO A 3 14.10 1.91 15.01
C PRO A 3 14.02 0.57 14.25
N THR A 4 15.13 0.14 13.65
CA THR A 4 15.26 -1.16 12.96
C THR A 4 15.06 -2.34 13.92
N VAL A 5 15.71 -2.30 15.09
CA VAL A 5 15.59 -3.36 16.10
C VAL A 5 14.16 -3.41 16.65
N ALA A 6 13.54 -2.25 16.86
CA ALA A 6 12.15 -2.16 17.31
C ALA A 6 11.16 -2.68 16.25
N ALA A 7 11.40 -2.43 14.96
CA ALA A 7 10.62 -2.99 13.86
C ALA A 7 10.77 -4.51 13.78
N LEU A 8 12.00 -5.02 13.82
CA LEU A 8 12.26 -6.46 13.76
C LEU A 8 11.64 -7.21 14.95
N LYS A 9 11.74 -6.66 16.17
CA LYS A 9 11.07 -7.22 17.36
C LYS A 9 9.56 -7.34 17.14
N ARG A 10 8.92 -6.32 16.58
CA ARG A 10 7.48 -6.33 16.29
C ARG A 10 7.12 -7.35 15.21
N ALA A 11 7.93 -7.48 14.16
CA ALA A 11 7.75 -8.50 13.13
C ALA A 11 7.75 -9.91 13.74
N VAL A 12 8.76 -10.21 14.58
CA VAL A 12 8.87 -11.52 15.23
C VAL A 12 7.70 -11.79 16.18
N GLN A 13 7.28 -10.78 16.96
CA GLN A 13 6.14 -10.91 17.89
C GLN A 13 4.80 -11.13 17.19
N GLN A 14 4.62 -10.56 15.99
CA GLN A 14 3.39 -10.68 15.20
C GLN A 14 3.37 -11.95 14.33
N ASP A 15 4.40 -12.80 14.43
CA ASP A 15 4.61 -14.00 13.59
C ASP A 15 4.38 -13.76 12.08
N VAL A 16 4.82 -12.60 11.60
CA VAL A 16 4.65 -12.23 10.19
C VAL A 16 5.63 -13.00 9.30
N ASP A 17 5.29 -13.06 8.01
CA ASP A 17 6.09 -13.68 6.94
C ASP A 17 7.57 -13.23 6.97
N THR A 18 8.48 -14.14 6.62
CA THR A 18 9.93 -13.89 6.60
C THR A 18 10.33 -12.68 5.74
N LYS A 19 9.61 -12.39 4.65
CA LYS A 19 9.81 -11.20 3.82
C LYS A 19 9.51 -9.92 4.58
N VAL A 20 8.48 -9.91 5.43
CA VAL A 20 8.17 -8.76 6.28
C VAL A 20 9.27 -8.56 7.33
N ARG A 21 9.80 -9.64 7.90
CA ARG A 21 10.97 -9.57 8.83
C ARG A 21 12.21 -9.00 8.13
N PHE A 22 12.47 -9.44 6.90
CA PHE A 22 13.53 -8.89 6.06
C PHE A 22 13.34 -7.38 5.82
N VAL A 23 12.17 -6.96 5.38
CA VAL A 23 11.87 -5.53 5.17
C VAL A 23 12.06 -4.75 6.47
N ALA A 24 11.59 -5.25 7.60
CA ALA A 24 11.77 -4.62 8.91
C ALA A 24 13.26 -4.41 9.27
N ALA A 25 14.14 -5.32 8.86
CA ALA A 25 15.58 -5.25 9.12
C ALA A 25 16.31 -4.29 8.16
N PHE A 26 15.91 -4.20 6.89
CA PHE A 26 16.66 -3.48 5.86
C PHE A 26 16.05 -2.14 5.45
N PHE A 27 14.79 -1.87 5.75
CA PHE A 27 14.09 -0.66 5.29
C PHE A 27 14.80 0.63 5.67
N ALA A 28 15.17 0.82 6.94
CA ALA A 28 15.79 2.06 7.40
C ALA A 28 17.15 2.32 6.73
N ALA A 29 17.95 1.26 6.55
CA ALA A 29 19.24 1.37 5.86
C ALA A 29 19.04 1.71 4.37
N ALA A 30 18.07 1.08 3.73
CA ALA A 30 17.75 1.34 2.33
C ALA A 30 17.15 2.75 2.11
N GLU A 31 16.28 3.22 3.01
CA GLU A 31 15.68 4.56 2.96
C GLU A 31 16.76 5.66 3.09
N GLN A 32 17.74 5.46 3.98
CA GLN A 32 18.85 6.40 4.19
C GLN A 32 19.87 6.40 3.04
N ALA A 33 20.05 5.27 2.36
CA ALA A 33 20.98 5.14 1.24
C ALA A 33 20.47 5.78 -0.06
N GLY A 34 19.21 6.23 -0.11
CA GLY A 34 18.59 6.85 -1.28
C GLY A 34 18.52 5.90 -2.48
N ASP A 35 18.90 6.37 -3.67
CA ASP A 35 18.90 5.62 -4.94
C ASP A 35 19.94 4.48 -5.00
N SER A 36 20.60 4.18 -3.87
CA SER A 36 21.59 3.11 -3.75
C SER A 36 20.93 1.76 -3.45
N GLY A 37 19.89 1.41 -4.23
CA GLY A 37 19.31 0.05 -4.25
C GLY A 37 20.37 -1.04 -4.39
N LYS A 38 21.52 -0.70 -4.98
CA LYS A 38 22.72 -1.54 -5.12
C LYS A 38 23.15 -2.27 -3.86
N ALA A 39 23.17 -1.61 -2.70
CA ALA A 39 23.67 -2.25 -1.46
C ALA A 39 22.76 -3.39 -0.98
N VAL A 40 21.47 -3.32 -1.30
CA VAL A 40 20.49 -4.37 -0.99
C VAL A 40 20.38 -5.36 -2.15
N GLU A 41 20.56 -4.91 -3.40
CA GLU A 41 20.60 -5.77 -4.59
C GLU A 41 21.77 -6.77 -4.55
N ASP A 42 22.88 -6.42 -3.89
CA ASP A 42 24.02 -7.33 -3.68
C ASP A 42 23.72 -8.45 -2.65
N LEU A 43 22.60 -8.36 -1.92
CA LEU A 43 22.19 -9.42 -1.00
C LEU A 43 21.72 -10.65 -1.79
N ARG A 44 22.29 -11.82 -1.46
CA ARG A 44 21.87 -13.11 -2.01
C ARG A 44 20.56 -13.58 -1.38
N VAL A 45 19.47 -12.89 -1.69
CA VAL A 45 18.11 -13.24 -1.27
C VAL A 45 17.22 -13.49 -2.48
N GLU A 46 16.10 -14.17 -2.26
CA GLU A 46 15.11 -14.37 -3.31
C GLU A 46 14.51 -13.04 -3.76
N LYS A 47 14.20 -12.93 -5.07
CA LYS A 47 13.71 -11.72 -5.70
C LYS A 47 12.49 -11.10 -4.99
N GLU A 48 11.60 -11.93 -4.47
CA GLU A 48 10.36 -11.49 -3.81
C GLU A 48 10.62 -10.64 -2.55
N TYR A 49 11.76 -10.82 -1.89
CA TYR A 49 12.17 -10.03 -0.72
C TYR A 49 12.54 -8.61 -1.13
N LEU A 50 13.35 -8.49 -2.20
CA LEU A 50 13.73 -7.21 -2.78
C LEU A 50 12.53 -6.49 -3.41
N GLU A 51 11.64 -7.24 -4.08
CA GLU A 51 10.42 -6.66 -4.64
C GLU A 51 9.53 -6.01 -3.57
N LEU A 52 9.35 -6.66 -2.42
CA LEU A 52 8.58 -6.08 -1.31
C LEU A 52 9.29 -4.86 -0.72
N LEU A 53 10.60 -4.92 -0.49
CA LEU A 53 11.38 -3.79 0.03
C LEU A 53 11.31 -2.57 -0.90
N HIS A 54 11.55 -2.76 -2.19
CA HIS A 54 11.45 -1.70 -3.19
C HIS A 54 10.03 -1.14 -3.31
N LEU A 55 9.01 -2.00 -3.18
CA LEU A 55 7.62 -1.55 -3.13
C LEU A 55 7.38 -0.63 -1.94
N LEU A 56 7.88 -0.99 -0.75
CA LEU A 56 7.74 -0.17 0.45
C LEU A 56 8.48 1.16 0.33
N LEU A 57 9.72 1.16 -0.16
CA LEU A 57 10.50 2.38 -0.35
C LEU A 57 9.80 3.34 -1.32
N ARG A 58 9.32 2.81 -2.44
CA ARG A 58 8.64 3.61 -3.47
C ARG A 58 7.31 4.20 -2.99
N LEU A 59 6.54 3.44 -2.22
CA LEU A 59 5.18 3.83 -1.83
C LEU A 59 5.10 4.38 -0.39
N ALA A 60 6.18 4.43 0.37
CA ALA A 60 6.18 4.97 1.73
C ALA A 60 5.63 6.41 1.81
N PRO A 61 6.01 7.36 0.91
CA PRO A 61 5.42 8.70 0.93
C PRO A 61 3.91 8.67 0.62
N VAL A 62 3.51 7.87 -0.38
CA VAL A 62 2.10 7.73 -0.79
C VAL A 62 1.26 7.13 0.34
N TYR A 63 1.78 6.14 1.06
CA TYR A 63 1.11 5.50 2.19
C TYR A 63 0.92 6.47 3.35
N ARG A 64 1.93 7.30 3.68
CA ARG A 64 1.82 8.32 4.72
C ARG A 64 0.74 9.34 4.39
N ASP A 65 0.63 9.77 3.13
CA ASP A 65 -0.45 10.67 2.70
C ASP A 65 -1.82 9.96 2.66
N ALA A 66 -1.86 8.69 2.24
CA ALA A 66 -3.08 7.88 2.24
C ALA A 66 -3.60 7.63 3.68
N ALA A 67 -2.70 7.60 4.67
CA ALA A 67 -3.06 7.52 6.08
C ALA A 67 -3.80 8.76 6.60
N ALA A 68 -3.60 9.91 5.96
CA ALA A 68 -4.43 11.10 6.15
C ALA A 68 -5.77 11.02 5.37
N GLN A 69 -6.18 9.83 4.93
CA GLN A 69 -7.42 9.54 4.21
C GLN A 69 -7.58 10.34 2.90
N ASN A 70 -6.48 10.76 2.28
CA ASN A 70 -6.51 11.46 0.99
C ASN A 70 -6.98 10.49 -0.13
N PRO A 71 -8.15 10.73 -0.76
CA PRO A 71 -8.73 9.77 -1.70
C PRO A 71 -7.86 9.48 -2.92
N GLN A 72 -7.17 10.49 -3.44
CA GLN A 72 -6.28 10.33 -4.59
C GLN A 72 -5.10 9.43 -4.21
N ARG A 73 -4.52 9.63 -3.02
CA ARG A 73 -3.36 8.86 -2.55
C ARG A 73 -3.70 7.42 -2.22
N VAL A 74 -4.92 7.16 -1.76
CA VAL A 74 -5.44 5.80 -1.59
C VAL A 74 -5.50 5.07 -2.94
N LEU A 75 -6.01 5.72 -4.00
CA LEU A 75 -6.01 5.12 -5.33
C LEU A 75 -4.59 4.93 -5.88
N ASP A 76 -3.71 5.93 -5.71
CA ASP A 76 -2.30 5.82 -6.12
C ASP A 76 -1.60 4.63 -5.41
N LEU A 77 -1.94 4.38 -4.15
CA LEU A 77 -1.45 3.23 -3.38
C LEU A 77 -1.98 1.91 -3.96
N PHE A 78 -3.27 1.83 -4.30
CA PHE A 78 -3.87 0.64 -4.91
C PHE A 78 -3.29 0.36 -6.30
N ASP A 79 -3.05 1.38 -7.11
CA ASP A 79 -2.39 1.24 -8.41
C ASP A 79 -0.93 0.78 -8.24
N GLY A 80 -0.20 1.40 -7.30
CA GLY A 80 1.19 1.09 -7.01
C GLY A 80 1.41 -0.34 -6.51
N THR A 81 0.49 -0.84 -5.67
CA THR A 81 0.48 -2.23 -5.16
C THR A 81 -0.18 -3.21 -6.12
N ARG A 82 -0.89 -2.73 -7.14
CA ARG A 82 -1.77 -3.50 -8.03
C ARG A 82 -2.87 -4.24 -7.28
N ALA A 83 -3.39 -3.64 -6.22
CA ALA A 83 -4.39 -4.23 -5.32
C ALA A 83 -5.66 -4.70 -6.04
N LEU A 84 -6.06 -4.00 -7.11
CA LEU A 84 -7.23 -4.33 -7.92
C LEU A 84 -7.06 -5.59 -8.77
N HIS A 85 -5.82 -6.01 -9.02
CA HIS A 85 -5.50 -7.24 -9.76
C HIS A 85 -5.09 -8.38 -8.81
N SER A 86 -4.46 -8.05 -7.68
CA SER A 86 -4.04 -9.01 -6.67
C SER A 86 -4.02 -8.36 -5.29
N ALA A 87 -4.91 -8.83 -4.41
CA ALA A 87 -4.97 -8.36 -3.03
C ALA A 87 -3.70 -8.73 -2.22
N THR A 88 -3.02 -9.83 -2.59
CA THR A 88 -1.84 -10.35 -1.88
C THR A 88 -0.73 -9.32 -1.73
N ARG A 89 -0.45 -8.54 -2.79
CA ARG A 89 0.59 -7.50 -2.75
C ARG A 89 0.25 -6.38 -1.77
N LEU A 90 -1.02 -5.97 -1.71
CA LEU A 90 -1.46 -5.00 -0.72
C LEU A 90 -1.40 -5.59 0.69
N THR A 91 -1.79 -6.85 0.89
CA THR A 91 -1.70 -7.50 2.21
C THR A 91 -0.27 -7.54 2.73
N GLN A 92 0.69 -7.95 1.90
CA GLN A 92 2.11 -7.95 2.25
C GLN A 92 2.64 -6.54 2.53
N PHE A 93 2.23 -5.57 1.71
CA PHE A 93 2.56 -4.17 1.91
C PHE A 93 2.07 -3.66 3.27
N LEU A 94 0.80 -3.89 3.60
CA LEU A 94 0.19 -3.45 4.85
C LEU A 94 0.80 -4.15 6.06
N ALA A 95 1.10 -5.45 5.96
CA ALA A 95 1.81 -6.16 7.04
C ALA A 95 3.19 -5.58 7.32
N ALA A 96 3.96 -5.24 6.27
CA ALA A 96 5.23 -4.54 6.43
C ALA A 96 5.05 -3.11 6.96
N ALA A 97 4.04 -2.40 6.51
CA ALA A 97 3.73 -1.05 6.98
C ALA A 97 3.36 -1.03 8.47
N ASP A 98 2.59 -2.01 8.96
CA ASP A 98 2.22 -2.10 10.39
C ASP A 98 3.46 -2.31 11.29
N VAL A 99 4.47 -2.99 10.75
CA VAL A 99 5.76 -3.23 11.38
C VAL A 99 6.71 -2.03 11.23
N LEU A 100 6.61 -1.22 10.19
CA LEU A 100 7.49 -0.06 10.03
C LEU A 100 6.93 1.18 10.74
N TRP A 101 5.63 1.41 10.63
CA TRP A 101 4.96 2.63 11.09
C TRP A 101 3.73 2.29 11.94
N PRO A 102 3.93 1.84 13.20
CA PRO A 102 2.85 1.35 14.05
C PRO A 102 1.80 2.43 14.39
N ALA A 103 2.20 3.70 14.37
CA ALA A 103 1.31 4.84 14.54
C ALA A 103 0.24 4.95 13.44
N LEU A 104 0.45 4.28 12.30
CA LEU A 104 -0.46 4.29 11.15
C LEU A 104 -1.32 3.03 11.06
N ASN A 105 -1.27 2.10 12.03
CA ASN A 105 -2.01 0.84 11.96
C ASN A 105 -3.53 1.04 11.86
N GLN A 106 -4.06 2.12 12.43
CA GLN A 106 -5.46 2.49 12.32
C GLN A 106 -5.91 2.71 10.86
N THR A 107 -4.99 3.07 9.97
CA THR A 107 -5.25 3.26 8.53
C THR A 107 -5.58 1.95 7.82
N ARG A 108 -5.11 0.80 8.33
CA ARG A 108 -5.30 -0.50 7.68
C ARG A 108 -6.77 -0.82 7.45
N GLY A 109 -7.62 -0.62 8.46
CA GLY A 109 -9.06 -0.89 8.35
C GLY A 109 -9.71 -0.07 7.24
N PHE A 110 -9.41 1.23 7.20
CA PHE A 110 -9.88 2.13 6.14
C PHE A 110 -9.41 1.69 4.75
N LEU A 111 -8.14 1.31 4.57
CA LEU A 111 -7.62 0.89 3.27
C LEU A 111 -8.23 -0.43 2.79
N VAL A 112 -8.49 -1.37 3.70
CA VAL A 112 -9.19 -2.62 3.36
C VAL A 112 -10.62 -2.32 2.90
N GLN A 113 -11.37 -1.51 3.66
CA GLN A 113 -12.73 -1.12 3.30
C GLN A 113 -12.78 -0.31 2.00
N ALA A 114 -11.81 0.57 1.78
CA ALA A 114 -11.67 1.32 0.54
C ALA A 114 -11.43 0.38 -0.64
N LEU A 115 -10.56 -0.63 -0.50
CA LEU A 115 -10.29 -1.62 -1.55
C LEU A 115 -11.57 -2.40 -1.93
N GLU A 116 -12.31 -2.87 -0.93
CA GLU A 116 -13.60 -3.56 -1.13
C GLU A 116 -14.60 -2.67 -1.89
N SER A 117 -14.66 -1.39 -1.55
CA SER A 117 -15.59 -0.46 -2.18
C SER A 117 -15.19 -0.10 -3.61
N VAL A 118 -13.89 0.07 -3.90
CA VAL A 118 -13.43 0.38 -5.27
C VAL A 118 -13.46 -0.83 -6.21
N THR A 119 -13.38 -2.06 -5.68
CA THR A 119 -13.50 -3.30 -6.47
C THR A 119 -14.94 -3.54 -6.90
N ALA A 120 -15.93 -3.06 -6.14
CA ALA A 120 -17.34 -3.05 -6.55
C ALA A 120 -17.62 -2.10 -7.74
N VAL A 121 -16.75 -1.12 -8.00
CA VAL A 121 -16.84 -0.24 -9.18
C VAL A 121 -16.30 -0.99 -10.40
N THR A 122 -17.22 -1.58 -11.18
CA THR A 122 -16.91 -2.40 -12.35
C THR A 122 -17.16 -1.66 -13.67
N PRO A 123 -16.43 -2.01 -14.75
CA PRO A 123 -16.70 -1.48 -16.10
C PRO A 123 -18.14 -1.72 -16.57
N ASN A 124 -18.72 -2.87 -16.21
CA ASN A 124 -20.08 -3.24 -16.60
C ASN A 124 -21.13 -2.26 -16.05
N ALA A 125 -20.92 -1.72 -14.86
CA ALA A 125 -21.80 -0.69 -14.30
C ALA A 125 -21.79 0.62 -15.11
N LEU A 126 -20.77 0.84 -15.95
CA LEU A 126 -20.60 2.04 -16.78
C LEU A 126 -20.88 1.79 -18.27
N GLN A 127 -21.12 0.55 -18.70
CA GLN A 127 -21.32 0.20 -20.11
C GLN A 127 -22.54 0.85 -20.76
N HIS A 128 -23.56 1.23 -19.97
CA HIS A 128 -24.74 1.93 -20.46
C HIS A 128 -24.46 3.34 -21.01
N THR A 129 -23.23 3.86 -20.82
CA THR A 129 -22.83 5.18 -21.30
C THR A 129 -22.25 5.18 -22.72
N GLY A 130 -22.01 4.01 -23.32
CA GLY A 130 -21.40 3.88 -24.65
C GLY A 130 -19.90 4.25 -24.71
N VAL A 131 -19.30 4.54 -23.55
CA VAL A 131 -17.91 5.00 -23.43
C VAL A 131 -16.93 3.81 -23.48
N GLN A 132 -15.83 3.96 -24.25
CA GLN A 132 -14.84 2.89 -24.47
C GLN A 132 -13.40 3.40 -24.33
N GLY A 133 -12.46 2.45 -24.24
CA GLY A 133 -11.02 2.74 -24.24
C GLY A 133 -10.55 3.61 -23.08
N ALA A 134 -9.70 4.60 -23.37
CA ALA A 134 -9.10 5.47 -22.36
C ALA A 134 -10.13 6.28 -21.56
N GLU A 135 -11.27 6.60 -22.17
CA GLU A 135 -12.32 7.37 -21.52
C GLU A 135 -13.05 6.54 -20.46
N LEU A 136 -13.30 5.26 -20.73
CA LEU A 136 -13.84 4.32 -19.74
C LEU A 136 -12.90 4.20 -18.53
N GLY A 137 -11.58 4.14 -18.77
CA GLY A 137 -10.57 4.14 -17.71
C GLY A 137 -10.62 5.40 -16.85
N ARG A 138 -10.80 6.59 -17.45
CA ARG A 138 -10.96 7.85 -16.72
C ARG A 138 -12.22 7.87 -15.86
N MET A 139 -13.36 7.44 -16.42
CA MET A 139 -14.61 7.38 -15.68
C MET A 139 -14.53 6.39 -14.50
N LEU A 140 -13.95 5.21 -14.73
CA LEU A 140 -13.73 4.23 -13.65
C LEU A 140 -12.88 4.82 -12.52
N ARG A 141 -11.82 5.55 -12.86
CA ARG A 141 -10.99 6.22 -11.86
C ARG A 141 -11.79 7.27 -11.09
N GLN A 142 -12.59 8.09 -11.77
CA GLN A 142 -13.42 9.11 -11.14
C GLN A 142 -14.46 8.51 -10.19
N GLU A 143 -15.14 7.45 -10.59
CA GLU A 143 -16.12 6.78 -9.73
C GLU A 143 -15.47 6.15 -8.50
N ARG A 144 -14.31 5.49 -8.68
CA ARG A 144 -13.54 4.98 -7.54
C ARG A 144 -13.10 6.10 -6.60
N LEU A 145 -12.71 7.25 -7.14
CA LEU A 145 -12.32 8.41 -6.34
C LEU A 145 -13.50 8.93 -5.50
N LYS A 146 -14.70 9.03 -6.08
CA LYS A 146 -15.92 9.42 -5.36
C LYS A 146 -16.24 8.46 -4.22
N VAL A 147 -16.11 7.16 -4.46
CA VAL A 147 -16.35 6.12 -3.45
C VAL A 147 -15.37 6.26 -2.28
N VAL A 148 -14.08 6.44 -2.55
CA VAL A 148 -13.08 6.63 -1.49
C VAL A 148 -13.29 7.95 -0.74
N ALA A 149 -13.65 9.03 -1.44
CA ALA A 149 -13.97 10.32 -0.81
C ALA A 149 -15.15 10.20 0.15
N ALA A 150 -16.24 9.55 -0.27
CA ALA A 150 -17.41 9.33 0.58
C ALA A 150 -17.09 8.46 1.81
N LEU A 151 -16.14 7.53 1.72
CA LEU A 151 -15.66 6.77 2.88
C LEU A 151 -14.83 7.63 3.84
N ALA A 152 -13.93 8.47 3.32
CA ALA A 152 -13.12 9.37 4.14
C ALA A 152 -13.99 10.37 4.92
N GLU A 153 -15.02 10.94 4.28
CA GLU A 153 -15.98 11.84 4.94
C GLU A 153 -16.72 11.16 6.10
N LYS A 154 -17.14 9.90 5.92
CA LYS A 154 -17.78 9.11 6.98
C LYS A 154 -16.82 8.77 8.12
N ALA A 155 -15.55 8.54 7.82
CA ALA A 155 -14.54 8.24 8.84
C ALA A 155 -14.13 9.47 9.66
N GLY A 156 -14.26 10.68 9.11
CA GLY A 156 -13.99 11.94 9.81
C GLY A 156 -15.18 12.56 10.55
N THR A 157 -16.38 11.96 10.43
CA THR A 157 -17.62 12.44 11.08
C THR A 157 -18.04 11.60 12.29
N GLY A 158 -17.18 10.68 12.76
CA GLY A 158 -17.35 9.91 13.99
C GLY A 158 -16.25 10.21 15.00
#